data_AF-A0AAW0ARN2-F1
#
_entry.id   AF-A0AAW0ARN2-F1
#
_cell.length_a   1.000
_cell.length_b   1.000
_cell.length_c   1.000
_cell.angle_alpha   90.00
_cell.angle_beta   90.00
_cell.angle_gamma   90.00
#
_symmetry.space_group_name_H-M   'P 1'
#
loop_
_entity.id
_entity.type
_entity.pdbx_description
1 polymer ?
#
loop_
_entity_poly.entity_id
_entity_poly.type
_entity_poly.pdbx_seq_one_letter_code
_entity_poly.pdbx_strand_id
1 'polypeptide(L)'
;LKPSSLRPKCLAGDRLYKWTPSSSRAELHKSSSIPTADLLHINTILSHGWAEGTLETYGSGLLVFHCFCDARNIPESERAPASSQLIAAFAASMAGLYAGKTLENYVAGVRAWHILHGVSWALNKAEVDTLIRAAIALQPPSASKKKRQPYT
;
A
#
# COMPACT_ATOMS: atom_id res chain seq x y z
N LEU A 1 -15.51 1.20 -1.16
CA LEU A 1 -14.84 0.28 -0.22
C LEU A 1 -15.90 -0.59 0.45
N LYS A 2 -15.77 -1.91 0.41
CA LYS A 2 -16.69 -2.82 1.13
C LYS A 2 -16.42 -2.71 2.64
N PRO A 3 -17.45 -2.68 3.52
CA PRO A 3 -17.25 -2.68 4.96
C PRO A 3 -16.44 -3.91 5.41
N SER A 4 -15.48 -3.70 6.32
CA SER A 4 -14.61 -4.75 6.85
C SER A 4 -14.18 -4.37 8.26
N SER A 5 -14.20 -5.33 9.20
CA SER A 5 -13.68 -5.13 10.57
C SER A 5 -12.17 -4.89 10.58
N LEU A 6 -11.47 -5.39 9.57
CA LEU A 6 -10.03 -5.22 9.37
C LEU A 6 -9.64 -3.81 8.91
N ARG A 7 -10.61 -3.01 8.42
CA ARG A 7 -10.40 -1.68 7.84
C ARG A 7 -11.39 -0.67 8.45
N PRO A 8 -11.26 -0.35 9.75
CA PRO A 8 -12.13 0.63 10.39
C PRO A 8 -11.99 2.01 9.74
N LYS A 9 -13.03 2.85 9.86
CA LYS A 9 -13.00 4.23 9.37
C LYS A 9 -11.96 5.03 10.15
N CYS A 10 -10.99 5.61 9.45
CA CYS A 10 -9.94 6.46 10.02
C CYS A 10 -9.37 7.45 8.98
N LEU A 11 -8.55 8.38 9.46
CA LEU A 11 -7.82 9.34 8.62
C LEU A 11 -6.79 8.64 7.73
N ALA A 12 -6.35 9.31 6.66
CA ALA A 12 -5.42 8.72 5.71
C ALA A 12 -4.10 8.29 6.37
N GLY A 13 -3.50 9.16 7.19
CA GLY A 13 -2.25 8.86 7.91
C GLY A 13 -2.37 7.68 8.87
N ASP A 14 -3.59 7.37 9.33
CA ASP A 14 -3.82 6.33 10.32
C ASP A 14 -3.95 4.92 9.72
N ARG A 15 -4.20 4.82 8.41
CA ARG A 15 -4.59 3.56 7.78
C ARG A 15 -3.50 2.50 7.88
N LEU A 16 -2.23 2.88 7.81
CA LEU A 16 -1.14 1.90 7.84
C LEU A 16 -1.17 1.07 9.13
N TYR A 17 -1.35 1.69 10.29
CA TYR A 17 -1.34 0.97 11.56
C TYR A 17 -2.73 0.52 12.03
N LYS A 18 -3.81 1.23 11.66
CA LYS A 18 -5.18 0.84 12.05
C LYS A 18 -5.80 -0.23 11.17
N TRP A 19 -5.40 -0.36 9.90
CA TRP A 19 -5.90 -1.41 9.02
C TRP A 19 -5.02 -2.64 9.15
N THR A 20 -5.62 -3.79 9.44
CA THR A 20 -4.89 -5.02 9.74
C THR A 20 -5.07 -6.05 8.62
N PRO A 21 -4.00 -6.70 8.14
CA PRO A 21 -4.14 -7.80 7.19
C PRO A 21 -4.74 -9.03 7.88
N SER A 22 -5.45 -9.86 7.09
CA SER A 22 -6.04 -11.11 7.60
C SER A 22 -4.99 -12.08 8.16
N SER A 23 -3.75 -12.02 7.67
CA SER A 23 -2.63 -12.84 8.12
C SER A 23 -1.56 -12.03 8.86
N SER A 24 -1.97 -11.08 9.70
CA SER A 24 -1.04 -10.19 10.41
C SER A 24 -0.09 -10.95 11.35
N ARG A 25 0.97 -10.25 11.77
CA ARG A 25 1.86 -10.65 12.88
C ARG A 25 1.08 -11.19 14.09
N ALA A 26 -0.08 -10.65 14.43
CA ALA A 26 -0.89 -11.12 15.56
C ALA A 26 -1.50 -12.52 15.34
N GLU A 27 -1.84 -12.88 14.10
CA GLU A 27 -2.35 -14.22 13.74
C GLU A 27 -1.20 -15.25 13.65
N LEU A 28 -0.06 -14.84 13.11
CA LEU A 28 1.15 -15.68 12.99
C LEU A 28 1.81 -15.97 14.34
N HIS A 29 1.56 -15.16 15.36
CA HIS A 29 2.14 -15.28 16.70
C HIS A 29 1.20 -15.89 17.74
N LYS A 30 0.33 -16.83 17.36
CA LYS A 30 -0.27 -17.77 18.33
C LYS A 30 0.78 -18.54 19.16
N SER A 31 2.07 -18.45 18.82
CA SER A 31 3.23 -19.01 19.52
C SER A 31 4.09 -18.00 20.31
N SER A 32 3.76 -16.70 20.33
CA SER A 32 4.56 -15.70 21.07
C SER A 32 3.95 -15.39 22.43
N SER A 33 4.77 -15.32 23.47
CA SER A 33 4.36 -14.86 24.82
C SER A 33 4.21 -13.35 24.95
N ILE A 34 4.32 -12.60 23.84
CA ILE A 34 4.30 -11.13 23.83
C ILE A 34 2.85 -10.64 23.85
N PRO A 35 2.44 -9.78 24.80
CA PRO A 35 1.12 -9.19 24.84
C PRO A 35 0.75 -8.43 23.56
N THR A 36 -0.52 -8.52 23.13
CA THR A 36 -1.03 -7.79 21.96
C THR A 36 -0.80 -6.27 22.07
N ALA A 37 -0.86 -5.71 23.27
CA ALA A 37 -0.60 -4.29 23.52
C ALA A 37 0.82 -3.88 23.07
N ASP A 38 1.82 -4.72 23.32
CA ASP A 38 3.21 -4.46 22.93
C ASP A 38 3.39 -4.56 21.42
N LEU A 39 2.72 -5.52 20.76
CA LEU A 39 2.71 -5.62 19.30
C LEU A 39 2.10 -4.37 18.64
N LEU A 40 1.00 -3.87 19.19
CA LEU A 40 0.39 -2.62 18.73
C LEU A 40 1.32 -1.43 18.98
N HIS A 41 2.02 -1.40 20.11
CA HIS A 41 3.00 -0.36 20.41
C HIS A 41 4.18 -0.38 19.43
N ILE A 42 4.69 -1.56 19.06
CA ILE A 42 5.73 -1.71 18.02
C ILE A 42 5.25 -1.12 16.70
N ASN A 43 4.02 -1.41 16.27
CA ASN A 43 3.45 -0.83 15.05
C ASN A 43 3.35 0.70 15.15
N THR A 44 2.95 1.24 16.30
CA THR A 44 2.94 2.69 16.54
C THR A 44 4.34 3.28 16.44
N ILE A 45 5.35 2.69 17.08
CA ILE A 45 6.75 3.15 17.01
C ILE A 45 7.25 3.12 15.56
N LEU A 46 7.05 2.00 14.85
CA LEU A 46 7.47 1.86 13.46
C LEU A 46 6.81 2.91 12.56
N SER A 47 5.57 3.31 12.86
CA SER A 47 4.87 4.36 12.11
C SER A 47 5.56 5.73 12.21
N HIS A 48 6.26 6.02 13.32
CA HIS A 48 7.07 7.24 13.46
C HIS A 48 8.31 7.24 12.55
N GLY A 49 8.64 6.13 11.90
CA GLY A 49 9.68 6.06 10.87
C GLY A 49 9.36 6.84 9.59
N TRP A 50 8.12 7.30 9.41
CA TRP A 50 7.69 8.10 8.27
C TRP A 50 7.14 9.45 8.71
N ALA A 51 7.40 10.50 7.92
CA ALA A 51 6.79 11.81 8.11
C ALA A 51 5.27 11.73 7.91
N GLU A 52 4.51 12.59 8.60
CA GLU A 52 3.03 12.59 8.57
C GLU A 52 2.45 12.65 7.16
N GLY A 53 2.92 13.58 6.30
CA GLY A 53 2.48 13.65 4.91
C GLY A 53 2.82 12.42 4.07
N THR A 54 3.85 11.66 4.47
CA THR A 54 4.17 10.36 3.84
C THR A 54 3.16 9.31 4.27
N LEU A 55 2.80 9.25 5.55
CA LEU A 55 1.77 8.34 6.06
C LEU A 55 0.43 8.61 5.39
N GLU A 56 0.03 9.87 5.21
CA GLU A 56 -1.21 10.23 4.50
C GLU A 56 -1.19 9.79 3.03
N THR A 57 -0.06 10.01 2.35
CA THR A 57 0.11 9.59 0.96
C THR A 57 0.05 8.06 0.83
N TYR A 58 0.76 7.35 1.71
CA TYR A 58 0.80 5.90 1.75
C TYR A 58 -0.56 5.30 2.12
N GLY A 59 -1.25 5.87 3.10
CA GLY A 59 -2.59 5.45 3.49
C GLY A 59 -3.64 5.76 2.44
N SER A 60 -3.44 6.79 1.63
CA SER A 60 -4.26 7.03 0.43
C SER A 60 -4.02 5.95 -0.62
N GLY A 61 -2.75 5.59 -0.88
CA GLY A 61 -2.42 4.48 -1.77
C GLY A 61 -2.98 3.13 -1.31
N LEU A 62 -2.92 2.86 0.00
CA LEU A 62 -3.47 1.67 0.61
C LEU A 62 -5.00 1.60 0.45
N LEU A 63 -5.71 2.73 0.63
CA LEU A 63 -7.14 2.82 0.33
C LEU A 63 -7.43 2.44 -1.13
N VAL A 64 -6.68 2.99 -2.08
CA VAL A 64 -6.88 2.73 -3.51
C VAL A 64 -6.62 1.26 -3.84
N PHE A 65 -5.60 0.65 -3.24
CA PHE A 65 -5.32 -0.79 -3.34
C PHE A 65 -6.49 -1.66 -2.86
N HIS A 66 -7.05 -1.36 -1.69
CA HIS A 66 -8.20 -2.12 -1.19
C HIS A 66 -9.48 -1.87 -2.00
N CYS A 67 -9.70 -0.65 -2.51
CA CYS A 67 -10.79 -0.39 -3.45
C CYS A 67 -10.63 -1.22 -4.74
N PHE A 68 -9.42 -1.30 -5.29
CA PHE A 68 -9.11 -2.14 -6.44
C PHE A 68 -9.40 -3.63 -6.15
N CYS A 69 -9.00 -4.13 -4.98
CA CYS A 69 -9.25 -5.51 -4.56
C CYS A 69 -10.75 -5.77 -4.36
N ASP A 70 -11.47 -4.85 -3.71
CA ASP A 70 -12.91 -4.94 -3.47
C ASP A 70 -13.68 -5.01 -4.81
N ALA A 71 -13.28 -4.21 -5.80
CA ALA A 71 -13.89 -4.16 -7.13
C ALA A 71 -13.66 -5.44 -7.96
N ARG A 72 -12.57 -6.17 -7.69
CA ARG A 72 -12.23 -7.45 -8.34
C ARG A 72 -12.61 -8.67 -7.51
N ASN A 73 -13.31 -8.48 -6.39
CA ASN A 73 -13.70 -9.53 -5.45
C ASN A 73 -12.52 -10.34 -4.90
N ILE A 74 -11.34 -9.72 -4.77
CA ILE A 74 -10.16 -10.37 -4.18
C ILE A 74 -10.37 -10.43 -2.67
N PRO A 75 -10.38 -11.63 -2.05
CA PRO A 75 -10.65 -11.78 -0.62
C PRO A 75 -9.53 -11.16 0.22
N GLU A 76 -9.84 -10.71 1.44
CA GLU A 76 -8.87 -10.04 2.33
C GLU A 76 -7.68 -10.96 2.70
N SER A 77 -7.85 -12.27 2.64
CA SER A 77 -6.80 -13.28 2.87
C SER A 77 -5.74 -13.34 1.76
N GLU A 78 -6.06 -12.86 0.55
CA GLU A 78 -5.15 -12.85 -0.61
C GLU A 78 -4.48 -11.48 -0.82
N ARG A 79 -4.81 -10.49 -0.01
CA ARG A 79 -4.28 -9.12 -0.13
C ARG A 79 -2.95 -8.92 0.58
N ALA A 80 -2.63 -9.82 1.51
CA ALA A 80 -1.43 -9.83 2.32
C ALA A 80 -1.13 -11.28 2.72
N PRO A 81 0.03 -11.86 2.36
CA PRO A 81 1.06 -11.28 1.49
C PRO A 81 0.54 -11.08 0.05
N ALA A 82 0.70 -9.87 -0.50
CA ALA A 82 0.32 -9.58 -1.87
C ALA A 82 1.23 -10.32 -2.86
N SER A 83 0.66 -10.98 -3.87
CA SER A 83 1.43 -11.63 -4.94
C SER A 83 1.99 -10.61 -5.95
N SER A 84 3.04 -10.99 -6.70
CA SER A 84 3.55 -10.16 -7.79
C SER A 84 2.47 -9.83 -8.81
N GLN A 85 1.61 -10.81 -9.16
CA GLN A 85 0.52 -10.58 -10.11
C GLN A 85 -0.50 -9.57 -9.57
N LEU A 86 -0.78 -9.60 -8.27
CA LEU A 86 -1.72 -8.68 -7.63
C LEU A 86 -1.20 -7.23 -7.69
N ILE A 87 0.07 -7.01 -7.33
CA ILE A 87 0.69 -5.68 -7.42
C ILE A 87 0.81 -5.21 -8.87
N ALA A 88 1.14 -6.11 -9.80
CA ALA A 88 1.18 -5.79 -11.23
C ALA A 88 -0.19 -5.33 -11.75
N ALA A 89 -1.24 -6.08 -11.46
CA ALA A 89 -2.61 -5.76 -11.86
C ALA A 89 -3.09 -4.45 -11.22
N PHE A 90 -2.74 -4.22 -9.96
CA PHE A 90 -3.01 -2.96 -9.27
C PHE A 90 -2.30 -1.78 -9.97
N ALA A 91 -1.01 -1.90 -10.24
CA ALA A 91 -0.24 -0.86 -10.91
C ALA A 91 -0.77 -0.56 -12.32
N ALA A 92 -1.09 -1.60 -13.09
CA ALA A 92 -1.68 -1.48 -14.42
C ALA A 92 -3.05 -0.78 -14.38
N SER A 93 -3.86 -1.01 -13.35
CA SER A 93 -5.18 -0.35 -13.22
C SER A 93 -5.10 1.16 -12.99
N MET A 94 -3.95 1.66 -12.54
CA MET A 94 -3.69 3.08 -12.32
C MET A 94 -2.90 3.72 -13.48
N ALA A 95 -2.45 2.92 -14.44
CA ALA A 95 -1.79 3.40 -15.64
C ALA A 95 -2.71 4.41 -16.36
N GLY A 96 -2.18 5.59 -16.64
CA GLY A 96 -2.89 6.67 -17.34
C GLY A 96 -3.80 7.51 -16.46
N LEU A 97 -4.07 7.12 -15.22
CA LEU A 97 -4.95 7.85 -14.30
C LEU A 97 -4.18 8.78 -13.35
N TYR A 98 -2.95 8.41 -12.99
CA TYR A 98 -2.15 9.13 -12.01
C TYR A 98 -0.74 9.40 -12.52
N ALA A 99 -0.14 10.51 -12.10
CA ALA A 99 1.28 10.77 -12.37
C ALA A 99 2.15 9.62 -11.83
N GLY A 100 3.23 9.28 -12.54
CA GLY A 100 4.08 8.14 -12.15
C GLY A 100 4.59 8.18 -10.70
N LYS A 101 4.88 9.37 -10.17
CA LYS A 101 5.29 9.52 -8.78
C LYS A 101 4.18 9.12 -7.79
N THR A 102 2.92 9.37 -8.13
CA THR A 102 1.78 8.96 -7.31
C THR A 102 1.64 7.44 -7.31
N LEU A 103 1.82 6.81 -8.47
CA LEU A 103 1.80 5.36 -8.61
C LEU A 103 2.89 4.69 -7.74
N GLU A 104 4.12 5.18 -7.82
CA GLU A 104 5.23 4.72 -6.97
C GLU A 104 4.89 4.83 -5.48
N ASN A 105 4.39 5.99 -5.06
CA ASN A 105 4.04 6.23 -3.66
C ASN A 105 2.91 5.31 -3.17
N TYR A 106 1.96 4.96 -4.05
CA TYR A 106 0.86 4.07 -3.68
C TYR A 106 1.35 2.63 -3.49
N VAL A 107 2.19 2.11 -4.40
CA VAL A 107 2.82 0.79 -4.22
C VAL A 107 3.72 0.79 -2.98
N ALA A 108 4.46 1.87 -2.73
CA ALA A 108 5.25 2.03 -1.51
C ALA A 108 4.39 2.00 -0.25
N GLY A 109 3.18 2.57 -0.27
CA GLY A 109 2.24 2.49 0.83
C GLY A 109 1.75 1.07 1.12
N VAL A 110 1.44 0.30 0.08
CA VAL A 110 1.10 -1.13 0.23
C VAL A 110 2.27 -1.92 0.83
N ARG A 111 3.50 -1.65 0.38
CA ARG A 111 4.72 -2.25 0.94
C ARG A 111 4.92 -1.88 2.41
N ALA A 112 4.79 -0.60 2.75
CA ALA A 112 4.95 -0.13 4.13
C ALA A 112 3.94 -0.79 5.06
N TRP A 113 2.70 -0.94 4.62
CA TRP A 113 1.66 -1.68 5.34
C TRP A 113 2.05 -3.14 5.60
N HIS A 114 2.61 -3.86 4.62
CA HIS A 114 3.09 -5.23 4.83
C HIS A 114 4.21 -5.30 5.88
N ILE A 115 5.22 -4.43 5.75
CA ILE A 115 6.36 -4.37 6.68
C ILE A 115 5.88 -4.09 8.10
N LEU A 116 4.98 -3.11 8.25
CA LEU A 116 4.45 -2.71 9.54
C LEU A 116 3.75 -3.87 10.25
N HIS A 117 2.90 -4.60 9.53
CA HIS A 117 2.15 -5.73 10.08
C HIS A 117 2.93 -7.05 10.09
N GLY A 118 4.24 -7.01 9.80
CA GLY A 118 5.10 -8.19 9.81
C GLY A 118 4.74 -9.24 8.76
N VAL A 119 4.07 -8.84 7.68
CA VAL A 119 3.73 -9.71 6.56
C VAL A 119 4.89 -9.70 5.56
N SER A 120 5.23 -10.86 5.01
CA SER A 120 6.30 -10.97 4.02
C SER A 120 6.02 -10.10 2.79
N TRP A 121 7.05 -9.38 2.34
CA TRP A 121 7.06 -8.63 1.09
C TRP A 121 8.13 -9.22 0.17
N ALA A 122 7.85 -10.41 -0.36
CA ALA A 122 8.79 -11.20 -1.15
C ALA A 122 8.63 -10.96 -2.67
N LEU A 123 8.44 -9.71 -3.08
CA LEU A 123 8.33 -9.35 -4.49
C LEU A 123 9.69 -9.11 -5.11
N ASN A 124 9.87 -9.50 -6.37
CA ASN A 124 11.04 -9.10 -7.14
C ASN A 124 10.98 -7.58 -7.39
N LYS A 125 11.83 -6.84 -6.70
CA LYS A 125 11.88 -5.36 -6.81
C LYS A 125 12.10 -4.91 -8.25
N ALA A 126 12.98 -5.56 -9.00
CA ALA A 126 13.28 -5.16 -10.38
C ALA A 126 12.09 -5.40 -11.31
N GLU A 127 11.33 -6.47 -11.09
CA GLU A 127 10.08 -6.76 -11.80
C GLU A 127 9.03 -5.68 -11.49
N VAL A 128 8.79 -5.38 -10.21
CA VAL A 128 7.83 -4.35 -9.78
C VAL A 128 8.20 -2.97 -10.34
N ASP A 129 9.48 -2.58 -10.24
CA ASP A 129 9.97 -1.30 -10.79
C ASP A 129 9.80 -1.24 -12.32
N THR A 130 9.96 -2.37 -13.01
CA THR A 130 9.77 -2.45 -14.47
C THR A 130 8.30 -2.35 -14.85
N LEU A 131 7.40 -3.01 -14.09
CA LEU A 131 5.96 -2.90 -14.26
C LEU A 131 5.46 -1.46 -14.02
N ILE A 132 5.92 -0.82 -12.95
CA ILE A 132 5.57 0.59 -12.66
C ILE A 132 6.05 1.49 -13.80
N ARG A 133 7.29 1.31 -14.28
CA ARG A 133 7.81 2.08 -15.42
C ARG A 133 7.00 1.85 -16.71
N ALA A 134 6.63 0.61 -17.00
CA ALA A 134 5.79 0.28 -18.15
C ALA A 134 4.41 0.93 -18.04
N ALA A 135 3.78 0.87 -16.87
CA ALA A 135 2.50 1.53 -16.60
C ALA A 135 2.57 3.06 -16.75
N ILE A 136 3.72 3.66 -16.42
CA ILE A 136 3.98 5.11 -16.63
C ILE A 136 4.21 5.42 -18.11
N ALA A 137 4.94 4.56 -18.84
CA ALA A 137 5.21 4.78 -20.26
C ALA A 137 3.95 4.68 -21.13
N LEU A 138 2.99 3.85 -20.73
CA LEU A 138 1.70 3.69 -21.41
C LEU A 138 0.69 4.82 -21.11
N GLN A 139 1.08 5.83 -20.34
CA GLN A 139 0.20 6.96 -20.03
C GLN A 139 -0.04 7.82 -21.29
N PRO A 140 -1.30 8.20 -21.58
CA PRO A 140 -1.55 9.14 -22.65
C PRO A 140 -0.87 10.49 -22.33
N PRO A 141 -0.43 11.26 -23.35
CA PRO A 141 0.28 12.53 -23.14
C PRO A 141 -0.48 13.55 -22.27
N SER A 142 -1.82 13.45 -22.24
CA SER A 142 -2.70 14.28 -21.41
C SER A 142 -2.58 14.01 -19.90
N ALA A 143 -2.14 12.82 -19.49
CA ALA A 143 -1.97 12.42 -18.09
C ALA A 143 -0.58 12.77 -17.53
N SER A 144 0.37 13.13 -18.40
CA SER A 144 1.73 13.51 -18.00
C SER A 144 1.79 14.98 -17.59
N LYS A 145 2.41 15.26 -16.43
CA LYS A 145 2.64 16.65 -15.97
C LYS A 145 3.55 17.36 -16.98
N LYS A 146 3.08 18.49 -17.54
CA LYS A 146 3.95 19.43 -18.28
C LYS A 146 5.13 19.82 -17.37
N LYS A 147 6.37 19.73 -17.88
CA LYS A 147 7.56 20.25 -17.18
C LYS A 147 7.31 21.72 -16.82
N ARG A 148 7.52 22.07 -15.55
CA ARG A 148 7.47 23.47 -15.11
C ARG A 148 8.61 24.23 -15.77
N GLN A 149 8.29 25.37 -16.37
CA GLN A 149 9.30 26.30 -16.89
C GLN A 149 10.10 26.85 -15.69
N PRO A 150 11.44 26.95 -15.78
CA PRO A 150 12.23 27.58 -14.72
C PRO A 150 11.79 29.03 -14.55
N TYR A 151 11.73 29.49 -13.30
CA TYR A 151 11.43 30.88 -12.97
C TYR A 151 12.67 31.73 -13.28
N THR A 152 12.49 32.80 -14.07
CA THR A 152 13.50 33.84 -14.35
C THR A 152 13.33 35.02 -13.44
#